data_AF-A0A8S2YXI0-F1
#
_entry.id   AF-A0A8S2YXI0-F1
#
_cell.length_a   1.000
_cell.length_b   1.000
_cell.length_c   1.000
_cell.angle_alpha   90.00
_cell.angle_beta   90.00
_cell.angle_gamma   90.00
#
_symmetry.space_group_name_H-M   'P 1'
#
loop_
_entity.id
_entity.type
_entity.pdbx_description
1 polymer ?
#
loop_
_entity_poly.entity_id
_entity_poly.type
_entity_poly.pdbx_seq_one_letter_code
_entity_poly.pdbx_strand_id
1 'polypeptide(L)' 'MDSKIAALSNLRKTDWDDQLPFVTFNYNASIHSSTKPIPFEMMYGRTPILPIDYQEDNVTISYDDGHIKKLNQFLQK' A
#
# COMPACT_ATOMS: atom_id res chain seq x y z
N MET A 1 0.67 14.40 6.69
CA MET A 1 0.82 13.13 7.43
C MET A 1 -0.55 12.66 7.92
N ASP A 2 -1.33 13.55 8.53
CA ASP A 2 -2.67 13.29 9.05
C ASP A 2 -3.66 12.72 8.02
N SER A 3 -3.61 13.22 6.78
CA SER A 3 -4.44 12.70 5.68
C SER A 3 -4.11 11.25 5.31
N LYS A 4 -2.85 10.82 5.46
CA LYS A 4 -2.42 9.45 5.18
C LYS A 4 -2.85 8.48 6.28
N ILE A 5 -2.75 8.89 7.55
CA ILE A 5 -3.23 8.09 8.68
C ILE A 5 -4.75 7.90 8.57
N ALA A 6 -5.50 8.98 8.29
CA ALA A 6 -6.94 8.90 8.13
C ALA A 6 -7.39 8.03 6.94
N ALA A 7 -6.59 7.98 5.86
CA ALA A 7 -6.89 7.19 4.68
C ALA A 7 -6.64 5.68 4.88
N LEU A 8 -5.64 5.32 5.70
CA LEU A 8 -5.31 3.92 5.96
C LEU A 8 -6.04 3.34 7.18
N SER A 9 -6.56 4.19 8.06
CA SER A 9 -7.36 3.74 9.20
C SER A 9 -8.71 3.17 8.75
N ASN A 10 -9.28 2.26 9.54
CA ASN A 10 -10.61 1.74 9.33
C ASN A 10 -11.70 2.83 9.38
N LEU A 11 -12.91 2.48 8.95
CA LEU A 11 -14.08 3.37 8.92
C LEU A 11 -14.37 4.07 10.26
N ARG A 12 -14.04 3.42 11.38
CA ARG A 12 -14.25 3.94 12.74
C ARG A 12 -13.04 4.67 13.30
N LYS A 13 -11.91 4.70 12.58
CA LYS A 13 -10.63 5.31 12.94
C LYS A 13 -10.07 4.83 14.28
N THR A 14 -10.30 3.56 14.62
CA THR A 14 -9.89 3.00 15.93
C THR A 14 -8.54 2.30 15.89
N ASP A 15 -7.98 2.07 14.71
CA ASP A 15 -6.76 1.32 14.42
C ASP A 15 -5.64 2.21 13.87
N TRP A 16 -5.72 3.52 14.14
CA TRP A 16 -4.78 4.52 13.61
C TRP A 16 -3.34 4.26 14.07
N ASP A 17 -3.17 3.67 15.23
CA ASP A 17 -1.90 3.28 15.85
C ASP A 17 -1.27 2.09 15.14
N ASP A 18 -2.07 1.10 14.76
CA ASP A 18 -1.64 -0.04 13.94
C ASP A 18 -1.15 0.42 12.54
N GLN A 19 -1.71 1.51 12.00
CA GLN A 19 -1.30 2.07 10.71
C GLN A 19 -0.01 2.92 10.77
N LEU A 20 0.43 3.30 11.97
CA LEU A 20 1.51 4.27 12.16
C LEU A 20 2.85 3.84 11.56
N PRO A 21 3.30 2.56 11.69
CA PRO A 21 4.55 2.10 11.07
C PRO A 21 4.50 2.22 9.53
N PHE A 22 3.37 1.91 8.92
CA PHE A 22 3.18 1.95 7.46
C PHE A 22 3.18 3.38 6.93
N VAL A 23 2.52 4.32 7.61
CA VAL A 23 2.51 5.73 7.22
C VAL A 23 3.89 6.34 7.36
N THR A 24 4.59 6.04 8.46
CA THR A 24 5.94 6.54 8.72
C THR A 24 6.93 6.04 7.68
N PHE A 25 6.88 4.75 7.35
CA PHE A 25 7.72 4.17 6.31
C PHE A 25 7.44 4.81 4.94
N ASN A 26 6.16 4.88 4.53
CA ASN A 26 5.78 5.54 3.28
C ASN A 26 6.23 7.00 3.22
N TYR A 27 6.14 7.74 4.34
CA TYR A 27 6.63 9.10 4.42
C TYR A 27 8.15 9.13 4.17
N ASN A 28 8.94 8.32 4.88
CA ASN A 28 10.40 8.32 4.72
C ASN A 28 10.88 7.83 3.34
N ALA A 29 10.12 6.95 2.69
CA ALA A 29 10.46 6.36 1.39
C ALA A 29 9.91 7.13 0.18
N SER A 30 9.04 8.13 0.38
CA SER A 30 8.51 8.96 -0.72
C SER A 30 9.40 10.15 -1.02
N ILE A 31 9.26 10.72 -2.21
CA ILE A 31 9.83 12.05 -2.56
C ILE A 31 9.07 13.13 -1.79
N HIS A 32 9.79 14.05 -1.16
CA HIS A 32 9.19 15.20 -0.46
C HIS A 32 9.34 16.43 -1.32
N SER A 33 8.24 17.18 -1.46
CA SER A 33 8.25 18.44 -2.21
C SER A 33 9.14 19.50 -1.59
N SER A 34 9.32 19.48 -0.26
CA SER A 34 10.12 20.47 0.49
C SER A 34 11.62 20.24 0.37
N THR A 35 12.08 19.01 0.52
CA THR A 35 13.52 18.68 0.46
C THR A 35 13.97 18.31 -0.95
N LYS A 36 13.09 17.75 -1.78
CA LYS A 36 13.30 17.17 -3.13
C LYS A 36 13.81 15.73 -3.21
N PRO A 37 14.79 15.23 -2.42
CA PRO A 37 15.12 13.82 -2.39
C PRO A 37 14.32 13.07 -1.33
N ILE A 38 14.39 11.73 -1.41
CA ILE A 38 13.76 10.81 -0.48
C ILE A 38 14.55 10.85 0.85
N PRO A 39 13.91 11.16 2.00
CA PRO A 39 14.61 11.25 3.29
C PRO A 39 15.34 9.97 3.70
N PHE A 40 14.78 8.80 3.39
CA PHE A 40 15.42 7.51 3.64
C PHE A 40 16.76 7.40 2.90
N GLU A 41 16.81 7.80 1.63
CA GLU A 41 18.05 7.77 0.84
C GLU A 41 19.09 8.74 1.41
N MET A 42 18.64 9.91 1.86
CA MET A 42 19.52 10.91 2.49
C MET A 42 20.14 10.40 3.79
N MET A 43 19.40 9.62 4.58
CA MET A 43 19.86 9.09 5.87
C MET A 43 20.72 7.83 5.72
N TYR A 44 20.40 6.96 4.77
CA TYR A 44 20.99 5.62 4.67
C TYR A 44 21.85 5.40 3.43
N GLY A 45 21.89 6.34 2.49
CA GLY A 45 22.70 6.25 1.26
C GLY A 45 22.26 5.14 0.30
N ARG A 46 21.05 4.59 0.46
CA ARG A 46 20.49 3.54 -0.40
C ARG A 46 19.00 3.76 -0.62
N THR A 47 18.50 3.29 -1.75
CA THR A 47 17.07 3.28 -2.06
C THR A 47 16.32 2.35 -1.09
N PRO A 48 15.16 2.77 -0.55
CA PRO A 48 14.32 1.91 0.27
C PRO A 48 13.82 0.73 -0.57
N ILE A 49 13.80 -0.47 0.01
CA ILE A 49 13.20 -1.65 -0.64
C ILE A 49 11.75 -1.73 -0.18
N LEU A 50 10.83 -1.69 -1.12
CA LEU A 50 9.40 -1.74 -0.90
C LEU A 50 8.89 -3.19 -0.99
N PRO A 51 7.78 -3.54 -0.33
CA PRO A 51 7.18 -4.87 -0.47
C PRO A 51 6.86 -5.26 -1.92
N ILE A 52 6.54 -4.28 -2.77
CA ILE A 52 6.30 -4.50 -4.21
C ILE A 52 7.55 -4.96 -4.96
N ASP A 53 8.74 -4.57 -4.50
CA ASP A 53 10.01 -4.96 -5.12
C ASP A 53 10.34 -6.44 -4.87
N TYR A 54 9.63 -7.09 -3.94
CA TYR A 54 9.76 -8.52 -3.61
C TYR A 54 8.68 -9.40 -4.26
N GLN A 55 7.76 -8.83 -5.06
CA GLN A 55 6.76 -9.65 -5.74
C GLN A 55 7.46 -10.52 -6.78
N GLU A 56 7.30 -11.84 -6.67
CA GLU A 56 7.79 -12.77 -7.69
C GLU A 56 7.09 -12.46 -9.02
N ASP A 57 7.85 -12.43 -10.13
CA ASP A 57 7.34 -12.15 -11.48
C ASP A 57 6.20 -13.11 -11.92
N ASN A 58 6.02 -14.21 -11.20
CA ASN A 58 5.08 -15.27 -11.50
C ASN A 58 3.75 -15.12 -10.73
N VAL A 59 3.20 -13.91 -10.63
CA VAL A 59 1.79 -13.74 -10.27
C VAL A 59 0.95 -14.30 -11.41
N THR A 60 0.72 -15.61 -11.38
CA THR A 60 -0.23 -16.25 -12.28
C THR A 60 -1.59 -15.72 -11.85
N ILE A 61 -2.22 -14.90 -12.71
CA ILE A 61 -3.63 -14.52 -12.53
C ILE A 61 -4.42 -15.83 -12.62
N SER A 62 -4.62 -16.49 -11.48
CA SER A 62 -5.48 -17.66 -11.40
C SER A 62 -6.90 -17.14 -11.49
N TYR A 63 -7.55 -17.39 -12.63
CA TYR A 63 -8.97 -17.15 -12.75
C TYR A 63 -9.69 -17.99 -11.69
N ASP A 64 -10.30 -17.32 -10.71
CA ASP A 64 -11.17 -17.99 -9.74
C ASP A 64 -12.53 -18.27 -10.43
N ASP A 65 -12.70 -19.50 -10.89
CA ASP A 65 -13.97 -19.99 -11.46
C ASP A 65 -15.16 -19.78 -10.52
N GLY A 66 -14.94 -19.78 -9.20
CA GLY A 66 -15.97 -19.49 -8.20
C GLY A 66 -16.45 -18.04 -8.26
N HIS A 67 -15.54 -17.09 -8.50
CA HIS A 67 -15.86 -15.68 -8.66
C HIS A 67 -16.68 -15.43 -9.93
N ILE A 68 -16.29 -16.02 -11.06
CA ILE A 68 -16.99 -15.87 -12.35
C ILE A 68 -18.43 -16.40 -12.26
N LYS A 69 -18.64 -17.55 -11.59
CA LYS A 69 -19.99 -18.10 -11.37
C LYS A 69 -20.89 -17.17 -10.57
N LYS A 70 -20.36 -16.57 -9.50
CA LYS A 70 -21.10 -15.57 -8.71
C LYS A 70 -21.45 -14.35 -9.55
N LEU A 71 -20.50 -13.85 -10.34
CA LEU A 71 -20.69 -12.69 -11.21
C LEU A 71 -21.80 -12.93 -12.24
N ASN A 72 -21.78 -14.08 -12.91
CA ASN A 72 -22.82 -14.48 -13.84
C ASN A 72 -24.19 -14.62 -13.17
N GLN A 73 -24.25 -15.13 -11.93
CA GLN A 73 -25.49 -15.19 -11.15
C GLN A 73 -26.04 -13.80 -10.80
N PHE A 74 -25.17 -12.84 -10.49
CA PHE A 74 -25.57 -11.46 -10.23
C PHE A 74 -26.06 -10.73 -11.48
N LEU A 75 -25.43 -10.97 -12.63
CA LEU A 75 -25.78 -10.36 -13.91
C LEU A 75 -27.06 -10.93 -14.55
N GLN A 76 -27.56 -12.07 -14.06
CA GLN A 76 -28.80 -12.71 -14.53
C GLN A 76 -30.04 -12.30 -13.72
N LYS A 77 -29.92 -11.37 -12.76
CA LYS A 77 -31.05 -10.72 -12.07
C LYS A 77 -31.37 -9.37 -12.70
#